data_AF-A0A937QPZ1-F1
#
_entry.id   AF-A0A937QPZ1-F1
#
_cell.length_a   1.000
_cell.length_b   1.000
_cell.length_c   1.000
_cell.angle_alpha   90.00
_cell.angle_beta   90.00
_cell.angle_gamma   90.00
#
_symmetry.space_group_name_H-M   'P 1'
#
loop_
_entity.id
_entity.type
_entity.pdbx_description
1 polymer ?
#
loop_
_entity_poly.entity_id
_entity_poly.type
_entity_poly.pdbx_seq_one_letter_code
_entity_poly.pdbx_strand_id
1 'polypeptide(L)'
;MLYFTAKADVVFLNDFKQKVKSLWAIEERMRGSFTVSADTMEGNYGQTVSDEITSSEQGKRLREEVAKGIPRAIEIARKNHIAISLQSYPAPAVGGAVIRLNIFSAILQDTSHGGIHHQWIEDKINETIGSAERRQRAELSKLFNPMYWLYGVLVFVVRIPFHLVSISGFNVSKVEDHFLGRLFKLAEIAVIVYVLIKLGIEKTALMDFLKTLVK
;
A
#
# COMPACT_ATOMS: atom_id res chain seq x y z
N MET A 1 -10.87 -9.49 -8.14
CA MET A 1 -11.81 -8.67 -7.34
C MET A 1 -11.02 -7.84 -6.33
N LEU A 2 -11.04 -6.52 -6.45
CA LEU A 2 -10.18 -5.62 -5.66
C LEU A 2 -10.66 -5.42 -4.20
N TYR A 3 -11.97 -5.47 -3.95
CA TYR A 3 -12.56 -5.27 -2.61
C TYR A 3 -12.10 -6.32 -1.59
N PHE A 4 -12.18 -7.61 -1.93
CA PHE A 4 -11.82 -8.68 -0.98
C PHE A 4 -10.35 -8.62 -0.59
N THR A 5 -9.45 -8.29 -1.53
CA THR A 5 -8.04 -8.04 -1.22
C THR A 5 -7.89 -6.84 -0.28
N ALA A 6 -8.57 -5.73 -0.53
CA ALA A 6 -8.51 -4.56 0.34
C ALA A 6 -9.02 -4.86 1.76
N LYS A 7 -10.12 -5.63 1.90
CA LYS A 7 -10.63 -6.09 3.19
C LYS A 7 -9.63 -7.00 3.91
N ALA A 8 -9.04 -7.96 3.18
CA ALA A 8 -8.04 -8.86 3.74
C ALA A 8 -6.79 -8.12 4.23
N ASP A 9 -6.38 -7.05 3.54
CA ASP A 9 -5.26 -6.20 3.94
C ASP A 9 -5.53 -5.47 5.26
N VAL A 10 -6.75 -4.92 5.44
CA VAL A 10 -7.14 -4.25 6.69
C VAL A 10 -7.17 -5.23 7.88
N VAL A 11 -7.76 -6.42 7.68
CA VAL A 11 -7.78 -7.46 8.72
C VAL A 11 -6.35 -7.86 9.11
N PHE A 12 -5.49 -8.10 8.11
CA PHE A 12 -4.10 -8.45 8.32
C PHE A 12 -3.35 -7.36 9.10
N LEU A 13 -3.47 -6.08 8.74
CA LEU A 13 -2.74 -5.01 9.42
C LEU A 13 -3.18 -4.83 10.88
N ASN A 14 -4.46 -5.03 11.18
CA ASN A 14 -4.96 -4.98 12.55
C ASN A 14 -4.38 -6.13 13.40
N ASP A 15 -4.39 -7.36 12.88
CA ASP A 15 -3.74 -8.51 13.51
C ASP A 15 -2.23 -8.28 13.71
N PHE A 16 -1.56 -7.82 12.65
CA PHE A 16 -0.13 -7.48 12.68
C PHE A 16 0.18 -6.43 13.77
N LYS A 17 -0.61 -5.36 13.88
CA LYS A 17 -0.47 -4.34 14.92
C LYS A 17 -0.54 -4.95 16.33
N GLN A 18 -1.49 -5.86 16.58
CA GLN A 18 -1.63 -6.50 17.89
C GLN A 18 -0.44 -7.39 18.23
N LYS A 19 0.09 -8.12 17.24
CA LYS A 19 1.30 -8.94 17.40
C LYS A 19 2.53 -8.11 17.74
N VAL A 20 2.72 -6.98 17.04
CA VAL A 20 3.80 -6.02 17.32
C VAL A 20 3.68 -5.47 18.75
N LYS A 21 2.49 -5.05 19.18
CA LYS A 21 2.27 -4.60 20.57
C LYS A 21 2.55 -5.67 21.60
N SER A 22 2.13 -6.90 21.31
CA SER A 22 2.37 -8.04 22.20
C SER A 22 3.87 -8.33 22.33
N LEU A 23 4.64 -8.16 21.25
CA LEU A 23 6.09 -8.35 21.24
C LEU A 23 6.76 -7.27 22.10
N TRP A 24 6.42 -6.01 21.90
CA TRP A 24 6.94 -4.91 22.71
C TRP A 24 6.56 -5.03 24.18
N ALA A 25 5.37 -5.55 24.51
CA ALA A 25 4.97 -5.78 25.90
C ALA A 25 5.76 -6.92 26.57
N ILE A 26 6.27 -7.89 25.81
CA ILE A 26 7.21 -8.90 26.31
C ILE A 26 8.59 -8.27 26.50
N GLU A 27 9.06 -7.48 25.52
CA GLU A 27 10.32 -6.74 25.61
C GLU A 27 10.37 -5.85 26.86
N GLU A 28 9.31 -5.08 27.11
CA GLU A 28 9.24 -4.17 28.25
C GLU A 28 9.21 -4.90 29.60
N ARG A 29 8.49 -6.03 29.66
CA ARG A 29 8.50 -6.91 30.84
C ARG A 29 9.89 -7.48 31.11
N MET A 30 10.57 -7.94 30.07
CA MET A 30 11.95 -8.45 30.21
C MET A 30 12.88 -7.33 30.66
N ARG A 31 12.82 -6.14 30.04
CA ARG A 31 13.62 -4.98 30.46
C ARG A 31 13.44 -4.63 31.94
N GLY A 32 12.20 -4.67 32.44
CA GLY A 32 11.89 -4.41 33.85
C GLY A 32 12.42 -5.46 34.82
N SER A 33 12.65 -6.70 34.36
CA SER A 33 13.19 -7.80 35.18
C SER A 33 14.71 -7.78 35.30
N PHE A 34 15.42 -7.14 34.37
CA PHE A 34 16.87 -6.99 34.45
C PHE A 34 17.22 -5.93 35.49
N THR A 35 17.85 -6.36 36.58
CA THR A 35 18.58 -5.44 37.46
C THR A 35 19.78 -4.92 36.69
N VAL A 36 19.95 -3.60 36.64
CA VAL A 36 21.09 -2.96 35.95
C VAL A 36 22.37 -3.39 36.68
N SER A 37 23.02 -4.43 36.17
CA SER A 37 24.34 -4.87 36.61
C SER A 37 25.42 -4.07 35.85
N ALA A 38 26.63 -3.99 36.41
CA ALA A 38 27.74 -3.33 35.72
C ALA A 38 27.99 -3.92 34.31
N ASP A 39 27.80 -5.24 34.14
CA ASP A 39 27.96 -5.95 32.86
C ASP A 39 26.88 -5.57 31.82
N THR A 40 25.70 -5.11 32.26
CA THR A 40 24.65 -4.62 31.35
C THR A 40 24.88 -3.18 30.90
N MET A 41 25.78 -2.44 31.54
CA MET A 41 26.12 -1.06 31.14
C MET A 41 27.12 -0.98 29.97
N GLU A 42 27.82 -2.06 29.60
CA GLU A 42 28.80 -2.09 28.49
C GLU A 42 28.19 -2.15 27.07
N GLY A 43 26.95 -1.66 26.88
CA GLY A 43 26.37 -1.45 25.56
C GLY A 43 25.69 -2.67 24.90
N ASN A 44 25.74 -3.85 25.54
CA ASN A 44 25.07 -5.06 25.04
C ASN A 44 23.65 -5.29 25.58
N TYR A 45 23.11 -4.38 26.40
CA TYR A 45 21.80 -4.54 27.05
C TYR A 45 20.67 -4.90 26.05
N GLY A 46 20.60 -4.21 24.91
CA GLY A 46 19.57 -4.48 23.89
C GLY A 46 19.70 -5.88 23.29
N GLN A 47 20.93 -6.37 23.12
CA GLN A 47 21.18 -7.70 22.59
C GLN A 47 20.83 -8.77 23.62
N THR A 48 21.19 -8.58 24.90
CA THR A 48 20.82 -9.50 25.99
C THR A 48 19.30 -9.63 26.12
N VAL A 49 18.56 -8.51 26.07
CA VAL A 49 17.10 -8.54 26.10
C VAL A 49 16.55 -9.30 24.88
N SER A 50 17.09 -9.07 23.69
CA SER A 50 16.68 -9.78 22.48
C SER A 50 16.96 -11.29 22.56
N ASP A 51 18.12 -11.68 23.08
CA ASP A 51 18.52 -13.07 23.24
C ASP A 51 17.61 -13.77 24.25
N GLU A 52 17.29 -13.14 25.38
CA GLU A 52 16.38 -13.69 26.38
C GLU A 52 14.95 -13.87 25.85
N ILE A 53 14.46 -12.93 25.05
CA ILE A 53 13.15 -13.05 24.39
C ILE A 53 13.17 -14.24 23.41
N THR A 54 14.28 -14.43 22.71
CA THR A 54 14.46 -15.53 21.76
C THR A 54 14.59 -16.88 22.49
N SER A 55 15.08 -16.88 23.73
CA SER A 55 15.11 -18.05 24.61
C SER A 55 13.70 -18.48 25.08
N SER A 56 12.77 -17.53 25.20
CA SER A 56 11.37 -17.85 25.52
C SER A 56 10.61 -18.41 24.31
N GLU A 57 9.91 -19.53 24.46
CA GLU A 57 9.08 -20.12 23.39
C GLU A 57 8.02 -19.14 22.86
N GLN A 58 7.40 -18.36 23.75
CA GLN A 58 6.40 -17.37 23.37
C GLN A 58 7.03 -16.22 22.56
N GLY A 59 8.16 -15.68 23.02
CA GLY A 59 8.87 -14.58 22.34
C GLY A 59 9.38 -15.01 20.97
N LYS A 60 9.96 -16.20 20.88
CA LYS A 60 10.41 -16.80 19.61
C LYS A 60 9.29 -16.93 18.59
N ARG A 61 8.14 -17.51 18.98
CA ARG A 61 6.97 -17.67 18.09
C ARG A 61 6.45 -16.31 17.62
N LEU A 62 6.31 -15.35 18.53
CA LEU A 62 5.77 -14.04 18.19
C LEU A 62 6.73 -13.26 17.28
N ARG A 63 8.04 -13.33 17.54
CA ARG A 63 9.07 -12.74 16.68
C ARG A 63 9.03 -13.34 15.27
N GLU A 64 8.85 -14.66 15.16
CA GLU A 64 8.71 -15.35 13.88
C GLU A 64 7.43 -14.92 13.13
N GLU A 65 6.30 -14.81 13.81
CA GLU A 65 5.05 -14.33 13.21
C GLU A 65 5.15 -12.88 12.71
N VAL A 66 5.75 -12.00 13.51
CA VAL A 66 6.02 -10.61 13.12
C VAL A 66 6.98 -10.59 11.93
N ALA A 67 8.06 -11.38 11.95
CA ALA A 67 9.02 -11.47 10.84
C ALA A 67 8.35 -11.88 9.53
N LYS A 68 7.48 -12.89 9.56
CA LYS A 68 6.69 -13.34 8.40
C LYS A 68 5.69 -12.27 7.92
N GLY A 69 5.18 -11.44 8.83
CA GLY A 69 4.24 -10.35 8.52
C GLY A 69 4.89 -9.13 7.86
N ILE A 70 6.15 -8.81 8.18
CA ILE A 70 6.82 -7.59 7.71
C ILE A 70 6.79 -7.42 6.18
N PRO A 71 7.16 -8.41 5.34
CA PRO A 71 7.13 -8.24 3.89
C PRO A 71 5.76 -7.83 3.35
N ARG A 72 4.68 -8.45 3.87
CA ARG A 72 3.31 -8.14 3.48
C ARG A 72 2.89 -6.75 3.97
N ALA A 73 3.26 -6.35 5.19
CA ALA A 73 2.99 -5.00 5.68
C ALA A 73 3.68 -3.93 4.81
N ILE A 74 4.94 -4.17 4.41
CA ILE A 74 5.69 -3.31 3.49
C ILE A 74 4.98 -3.20 2.14
N GLU A 75 4.53 -4.31 1.57
CA GLU A 75 3.79 -4.33 0.30
C GLU A 75 2.50 -3.51 0.39
N ILE A 76 1.72 -3.72 1.46
CA ILE A 76 0.47 -2.98 1.66
C ILE A 76 0.73 -1.48 1.82
N ALA A 77 1.74 -1.07 2.58
CA ALA A 77 2.10 0.34 2.72
C ALA A 77 2.52 0.96 1.39
N ARG A 78 3.36 0.27 0.58
CA ARG A 78 3.76 0.73 -0.75
C ARG A 78 2.57 0.88 -1.69
N LYS A 79 1.66 -0.10 -1.71
CA LYS A 79 0.42 -0.07 -2.51
C LYS A 79 -0.53 1.06 -2.10
N ASN A 80 -0.40 1.56 -0.87
CA ASN A 80 -1.14 2.70 -0.34
C ASN A 80 -0.33 4.01 -0.33
N HIS A 81 0.84 4.03 -0.98
CA HIS A 81 1.73 5.20 -1.07
C HIS A 81 2.15 5.79 0.30
N ILE A 82 2.27 4.94 1.33
CA ILE A 82 2.75 5.36 2.65
C ILE A 82 4.27 5.32 2.68
N ALA A 83 4.89 6.43 3.08
CA ALA A 83 6.33 6.53 3.22
C ALA A 83 6.81 5.74 4.45
N ILE A 84 7.54 4.66 4.20
CA ILE A 84 8.08 3.73 5.21
C ILE A 84 9.61 3.67 5.21
N SER A 85 10.27 4.52 4.42
CA SER A 85 11.72 4.65 4.41
C SER A 85 12.14 5.78 5.35
N LEU A 86 13.11 5.50 6.21
CA LEU A 86 13.77 6.48 7.06
C LEU A 86 15.25 6.54 6.69
N GLN A 87 15.85 7.73 6.84
CA GLN A 87 17.29 7.92 6.77
C GLN A 87 17.81 8.16 8.18
N SER A 88 18.71 7.30 8.64
CA SER A 88 19.41 7.50 9.89
C SER A 88 20.75 8.18 9.64
N TYR A 89 21.00 9.25 10.38
CA TYR A 89 22.22 10.03 10.31
C TYR A 89 23.05 9.76 11.57
N PRO A 90 24.31 9.31 11.44
CA PRO A 90 25.18 9.21 12.59
C PRO A 90 25.52 10.60 13.16
N ALA A 91 25.91 10.66 14.42
CA ALA A 91 26.39 11.89 15.04
C ALA A 91 27.51 12.53 14.19
N PRO A 92 27.43 13.83 13.84
CA PRO A 92 28.42 14.48 12.98
C PRO A 92 29.87 14.34 13.46
N ALA A 93 30.08 14.30 14.77
CA ALA A 93 31.40 14.16 15.38
C ALA A 93 32.01 12.76 15.25
N VAL A 94 31.18 11.72 15.15
CA VAL A 94 31.64 10.33 14.91
C VAL A 94 31.91 10.11 13.42
N GLY A 95 31.12 10.80 12.57
CA GLY A 95 31.07 10.52 11.14
C GLY A 95 30.36 9.19 10.85
N GLY A 96 30.16 8.87 9.58
CA GLY A 96 29.61 7.59 9.14
C GLY A 96 28.69 7.69 7.93
N ALA A 97 28.28 6.53 7.44
CA ALA A 97 27.38 6.44 6.30
C ALA A 97 25.94 6.79 6.69
N VAL A 98 25.22 7.48 5.80
CA VAL A 98 23.77 7.66 5.91
C VAL A 98 23.11 6.32 5.58
N ILE A 99 22.48 5.70 6.56
CA ILE A 99 21.84 4.39 6.40
C ILE A 99 20.36 4.60 6.09
N ARG A 100 19.89 4.00 5.00
CA ARG A 100 18.46 3.92 4.69
C ARG A 100 17.90 2.66 5.33
N LEU A 101 16.81 2.81 6.05
CA LEU A 101 16.15 1.70 6.74
C LEU A 101 14.63 1.75 6.51
N ASN A 102 14.00 0.58 6.67
CA ASN A 102 12.56 0.45 6.58
C ASN A 102 11.95 0.42 7.98
N ILE A 103 10.95 1.25 8.22
CA ILE A 103 10.32 1.42 9.54
C ILE A 103 9.71 0.10 10.06
N PHE A 104 9.13 -0.73 9.18
CA PHE A 104 8.59 -2.03 9.61
C PHE A 104 9.69 -3.07 9.86
N SER A 105 10.80 -3.03 9.12
CA SER A 105 11.94 -3.90 9.41
C SER A 105 12.60 -3.55 10.76
N ALA A 106 12.56 -2.28 11.15
CA ALA A 106 13.08 -1.81 12.43
C ALA A 106 12.32 -2.36 13.65
N ILE A 107 11.13 -2.95 13.47
CA ILE A 107 10.38 -3.63 14.56
C ILE A 107 11.22 -4.73 15.20
N LEU A 108 11.97 -5.50 14.39
CA LEU A 108 12.74 -6.64 14.88
C LEU A 108 14.23 -6.35 15.03
N GLN A 109 14.74 -5.44 14.21
CA GLN A 109 16.14 -5.06 14.18
C GLN A 109 16.27 -3.60 13.80
N ASP A 110 16.36 -2.77 14.82
CA ASP A 110 16.63 -1.36 14.64
C ASP A 110 18.13 -1.13 14.41
N THR A 111 18.46 -0.62 13.23
CA THR A 111 19.83 -0.28 12.81
C THR A 111 20.05 1.23 12.78
N SER A 112 19.09 2.02 13.26
CA SER A 112 19.20 3.46 13.32
C SER A 112 20.16 3.91 14.43
N HIS A 113 20.87 4.99 14.16
CA HIS A 113 21.57 5.76 15.17
C HIS A 113 20.56 6.44 16.11
N GLY A 114 20.55 6.04 17.39
CA GLY A 114 19.67 6.60 18.43
C GLY A 114 18.37 5.85 18.66
N GLY A 115 18.06 4.85 17.82
CA GLY A 115 16.83 4.07 17.93
C GLY A 115 15.58 4.81 17.43
N ILE A 116 14.61 4.05 16.96
CA ILE A 116 13.31 4.49 16.49
C ILE A 116 12.33 4.29 17.64
N HIS A 117 11.69 5.38 18.05
CA HIS A 117 10.67 5.31 19.08
C HIS A 117 9.50 4.42 18.64
N HIS A 118 9.04 3.51 19.50
CA HIS A 118 7.95 2.56 19.18
C HIS A 118 6.68 3.27 18.70
N GLN A 119 6.36 4.43 19.29
CA GLN A 119 5.23 5.28 18.85
C GLN A 119 5.30 5.61 17.35
N TRP A 120 6.49 5.90 16.82
CA TRP A 120 6.62 6.30 15.43
C TRP A 120 6.36 5.14 14.47
N ILE A 121 6.77 3.93 14.87
CA ILE A 121 6.43 2.70 14.16
C ILE A 121 4.92 2.46 14.23
N GLU A 122 4.30 2.61 15.41
CA GLU A 122 2.86 2.46 15.59
C GLU A 122 2.07 3.46 14.73
N ASP A 123 2.49 4.71 14.68
CA ASP A 123 1.86 5.75 13.86
C ASP A 123 1.91 5.37 12.37
N LYS A 124 3.01 4.80 11.89
CA LYS A 124 3.14 4.33 10.51
C LYS A 124 2.27 3.11 10.21
N ILE A 125 2.10 2.20 11.17
CA ILE A 125 1.13 1.11 11.07
C ILE A 125 -0.29 1.68 10.99
N ASN A 126 -0.64 2.66 11.84
CA ASN A 126 -1.95 3.30 11.86
C ASN A 126 -2.25 4.06 10.57
N GLU A 127 -1.28 4.82 10.04
CA GLU A 127 -1.39 5.51 8.77
C GLU A 127 -1.67 4.52 7.62
N THR A 128 -0.98 3.37 7.66
CA THR A 128 -1.17 2.28 6.69
C THR A 128 -2.57 1.65 6.81
N ILE A 129 -3.06 1.40 8.03
CA ILE A 129 -4.42 0.91 8.28
C ILE A 129 -5.45 1.91 7.75
N GLY A 130 -5.34 3.19 8.13
CA GLY A 130 -6.28 4.23 7.71
C GLY A 130 -6.32 4.40 6.18
N SER A 131 -5.17 4.27 5.50
CA SER A 131 -5.15 4.28 4.04
C SER A 131 -5.77 3.01 3.43
N ALA A 132 -5.50 1.84 4.00
CA ALA A 132 -6.09 0.59 3.54
C ALA A 132 -7.62 0.58 3.72
N GLU A 133 -8.14 1.14 4.81
CA GLU A 133 -9.58 1.31 5.05
C GLU A 133 -10.22 2.26 4.04
N ARG A 134 -9.60 3.42 3.76
CA ARG A 134 -10.11 4.35 2.74
C ARG A 134 -10.22 3.65 1.39
N ARG A 135 -9.20 2.89 1.01
CA ARG A 135 -9.21 2.07 -0.21
C ARG A 135 -10.31 1.01 -0.16
N GLN A 136 -10.47 0.30 0.94
CA GLN A 136 -11.53 -0.69 1.11
C GLN A 136 -12.93 -0.07 0.91
N ARG A 137 -13.20 1.09 1.52
CA ARG A 137 -14.49 1.81 1.38
C ARG A 137 -14.72 2.26 -0.06
N ALA A 138 -13.68 2.77 -0.74
CA ALA A 138 -13.77 3.14 -2.15
C ALA A 138 -14.08 1.93 -3.04
N GLU A 139 -13.42 0.79 -2.81
CA GLU A 139 -13.70 -0.44 -3.55
C GLU A 139 -15.10 -1.01 -3.24
N LEU A 140 -15.58 -0.85 -2.01
CA LEU A 140 -16.94 -1.21 -1.63
C LEU A 140 -17.97 -0.36 -2.38
N SER A 141 -17.75 0.97 -2.46
CA SER A 141 -18.65 1.84 -3.23
C SER A 141 -18.69 1.48 -4.72
N LYS A 142 -17.56 1.06 -5.30
CA LYS A 142 -17.50 0.58 -6.69
C LYS A 142 -18.25 -0.73 -6.88
N LEU A 143 -18.21 -1.62 -5.90
CA LEU A 143 -18.93 -2.90 -5.93
C LEU A 143 -20.44 -2.69 -6.05
N PHE A 144 -21.00 -1.72 -5.34
CA PHE A 144 -22.44 -1.44 -5.34
C PHE A 144 -22.89 -0.40 -6.37
N ASN A 145 -21.97 0.31 -7.03
CA ASN A 145 -22.32 1.32 -8.02
C ASN A 145 -22.54 0.67 -9.41
N PRO A 146 -23.79 0.56 -9.92
CA PRO A 146 -24.06 -0.04 -11.22
C PRO A 146 -23.37 0.69 -12.37
N MET A 147 -23.18 2.02 -12.27
CA MET A 147 -22.52 2.81 -13.30
C MET A 147 -21.03 2.46 -13.44
N TYR A 148 -20.37 2.04 -12.35
CA TYR A 148 -18.98 1.58 -12.40
C TYR A 148 -18.85 0.31 -13.24
N TRP A 149 -19.78 -0.63 -13.09
CA TRP A 149 -19.82 -1.86 -13.88
C TRP A 149 -20.15 -1.59 -15.34
N LEU A 150 -21.13 -0.74 -15.60
CA LEU A 150 -21.50 -0.36 -16.97
C LEU A 150 -20.31 0.31 -17.69
N TYR A 151 -19.60 1.22 -17.01
CA TYR A 151 -18.38 1.82 -17.52
C TYR A 151 -17.31 0.76 -17.81
N GLY A 152 -17.10 -0.19 -16.89
CA GLY A 152 -16.16 -1.29 -17.09
C GLY A 152 -16.49 -2.17 -18.31
N VAL A 153 -17.77 -2.51 -18.49
CA VAL A 153 -18.25 -3.26 -19.67
C VAL A 153 -18.07 -2.46 -20.95
N LEU A 154 -18.41 -1.17 -20.94
CA LEU A 154 -18.25 -0.30 -22.10
C LEU A 154 -16.78 -0.17 -22.51
N VAL A 155 -15.88 0.11 -21.56
CA VAL A 155 -14.43 0.17 -21.80
C VAL A 155 -13.92 -1.17 -22.33
N PHE A 156 -14.41 -2.29 -21.79
CA PHE A 156 -14.05 -3.62 -22.29
C PHE A 156 -14.46 -3.79 -23.75
N VAL A 157 -15.72 -3.52 -24.10
CA VAL A 157 -16.24 -3.63 -25.48
C VAL A 157 -15.48 -2.74 -26.45
N VAL A 158 -15.21 -1.49 -26.06
CA VAL A 158 -14.42 -0.54 -26.87
C VAL A 158 -12.99 -1.03 -27.09
N ARG A 159 -12.39 -1.74 -26.11
CA ARG A 159 -11.02 -2.26 -26.21
C ARG A 159 -10.88 -3.56 -27.00
N ILE A 160 -11.96 -4.31 -27.23
CA ILE A 160 -11.93 -5.57 -28.02
C ILE A 160 -11.22 -5.40 -29.37
N PRO A 161 -11.57 -4.42 -30.23
CA PRO A 161 -10.89 -4.26 -31.53
C PRO A 161 -9.40 -3.99 -31.38
N PHE A 162 -8.98 -3.21 -30.38
CA PHE A 162 -7.56 -2.94 -30.12
C PHE A 162 -6.80 -4.20 -29.66
N HIS A 163 -7.44 -5.06 -28.87
CA HIS A 163 -6.87 -6.38 -28.52
C HIS A 163 -6.80 -7.32 -29.73
N LEU A 164 -7.77 -7.30 -30.64
CA LEU A 164 -7.69 -8.10 -31.87
C LEU A 164 -6.53 -7.64 -32.77
N VAL A 165 -6.30 -6.33 -32.87
CA VAL A 165 -5.17 -5.76 -33.61
C VAL A 165 -3.83 -6.04 -32.91
N SER A 166 -3.77 -6.06 -31.58
CA SER A 166 -2.52 -6.38 -30.88
C SER A 166 -2.10 -7.83 -31.09
N ILE A 167 -3.06 -8.75 -31.15
CA ILE A 167 -2.81 -10.19 -31.38
C ILE A 167 -2.25 -10.45 -32.78
N SER A 168 -2.59 -9.62 -33.78
CA SER A 168 -2.03 -9.78 -35.13
C SER A 168 -0.56 -9.31 -35.26
N GLY A 169 0.08 -8.93 -34.15
CA GLY A 169 1.47 -8.48 -34.11
C GLY A 169 1.65 -7.02 -34.52
N PHE A 170 0.56 -6.30 -34.78
CA PHE A 170 0.62 -4.86 -35.03
C PHE A 170 0.96 -4.11 -33.73
N ASN A 171 1.90 -3.18 -33.85
CA ASN A 171 2.24 -2.30 -32.75
C ASN A 171 1.10 -1.28 -32.53
N VAL A 172 0.25 -1.55 -31.53
CA VAL A 172 -0.94 -0.76 -31.19
C VAL A 172 -0.63 0.73 -31.03
N SER A 173 0.53 1.06 -30.46
CA SER A 173 0.95 2.45 -30.27
C SER A 173 1.02 3.22 -31.60
N LYS A 174 1.44 2.58 -32.69
CA LYS A 174 1.44 3.20 -34.03
C LYS A 174 0.03 3.37 -34.60
N VAL A 175 -0.89 2.46 -34.27
CA VAL A 175 -2.28 2.50 -34.77
C VAL A 175 -3.09 3.58 -34.04
N GLU A 176 -2.85 3.77 -32.74
CA GLU A 176 -3.45 4.86 -31.97
C GLU A 176 -3.01 6.25 -32.46
N ASP A 177 -1.76 6.39 -32.90
CA ASP A 177 -1.24 7.62 -33.49
C ASP A 177 -1.77 7.88 -34.92
N HIS A 178 -2.20 6.83 -35.62
CA HIS A 178 -2.72 6.93 -36.99
C HIS A 178 -4.17 7.42 -37.05
N PHE A 179 -4.57 7.92 -38.23
CA PHE A 179 -5.93 8.40 -38.54
C PHE A 179 -7.05 7.43 -38.11
N LEU A 180 -6.79 6.12 -38.16
CA LEU A 180 -7.72 5.08 -37.68
C LEU A 180 -7.99 5.17 -36.17
N GLY A 181 -6.99 5.46 -35.34
CA GLY A 181 -7.18 5.70 -33.91
C GLY A 181 -8.07 6.92 -33.64
N ARG A 182 -7.89 8.00 -34.42
CA ARG A 182 -8.77 9.18 -34.35
C ARG A 182 -10.20 8.86 -34.82
N LEU A 183 -10.35 8.06 -35.89
CA LEU A 183 -11.65 7.63 -36.40
C LEU A 183 -12.39 6.76 -35.38
N PHE A 184 -11.68 5.86 -34.69
CA PHE A 184 -12.25 5.04 -33.63
C PHE A 184 -12.68 5.87 -32.42
N LYS A 185 -11.87 6.85 -31.97
CA LYS A 185 -12.29 7.80 -30.93
C LYS A 185 -13.54 8.58 -31.34
N LEU A 186 -13.63 8.98 -32.60
CA LEU A 186 -14.79 9.71 -33.13
C LEU A 186 -16.03 8.81 -33.17
N ALA A 187 -15.88 7.55 -33.58
CA ALA A 187 -16.94 6.55 -33.53
C ALA A 187 -17.38 6.26 -32.08
N GLU A 188 -16.44 6.17 -31.13
CA GLU A 188 -16.72 5.99 -29.70
C GLU A 188 -17.53 7.17 -29.15
N ILE A 189 -17.10 8.41 -29.43
CA ILE A 189 -17.84 9.62 -29.06
C ILE A 189 -19.25 9.61 -29.69
N ALA A 190 -19.36 9.23 -30.96
CA ALA A 190 -20.66 9.17 -31.64
C ALA A 190 -21.61 8.13 -31.00
N VAL A 191 -21.10 6.96 -30.61
CA VAL A 191 -21.89 5.93 -29.90
C VAL A 191 -22.31 6.42 -28.53
N ILE A 192 -21.41 7.06 -27.76
CA ILE A 192 -21.74 7.64 -26.45
C ILE A 192 -22.83 8.70 -26.60
N VAL A 193 -22.67 9.64 -27.53
CA VAL A 193 -23.67 10.69 -27.82
C VAL A 193 -25.02 10.07 -28.20
N TYR A 194 -25.01 9.06 -29.07
CA TYR A 194 -26.24 8.36 -29.47
C TYR A 194 -26.96 7.73 -28.28
N VAL A 195 -26.24 7.04 -27.39
CA VAL A 195 -26.79 6.44 -26.17
C VAL A 195 -27.36 7.51 -25.24
N LEU A 196 -26.64 8.63 -25.02
CA LEU A 196 -27.10 9.73 -24.17
C LEU A 196 -28.39 10.40 -24.71
N ILE A 197 -28.51 10.56 -26.03
CA ILE A 197 -29.74 11.05 -26.68
C ILE A 197 -30.87 10.04 -26.46
N LYS A 198 -30.62 8.74 -26.63
CA LYS A 198 -31.62 7.67 -26.42
C LYS A 198 -32.12 7.60 -24.97
N LEU A 199 -31.29 7.99 -24.00
CA LEU A 199 -31.65 8.09 -22.59
C LEU A 199 -32.38 9.40 -22.22
N GLY A 200 -32.61 10.30 -23.19
CA GLY A 200 -33.40 11.51 -23.00
C GLY A 200 -32.65 12.67 -22.34
N ILE A 201 -31.31 12.69 -22.42
CA ILE A 201 -30.53 13.81 -21.87
C ILE A 201 -30.76 15.07 -22.70
N GLU A 202 -30.99 16.20 -22.01
CA GLU A 202 -31.19 17.51 -22.64
C GLU A 202 -29.96 17.93 -23.47
N LYS A 203 -30.23 18.56 -24.61
CA LYS A 203 -29.22 19.00 -25.59
C LYS A 203 -28.15 19.91 -24.99
N THR A 204 -28.51 20.72 -24.00
CA THR A 204 -27.62 21.64 -23.28
C THR A 204 -26.56 20.88 -22.49
N ALA A 205 -26.97 19.91 -21.67
CA ALA A 205 -26.07 19.05 -20.90
C ALA A 205 -25.13 18.22 -21.80
N LEU A 206 -25.63 17.79 -22.97
CA LEU A 206 -24.84 17.03 -23.95
C LEU A 206 -23.75 17.90 -24.61
N MET A 207 -24.05 19.18 -24.88
CA MET A 207 -23.08 20.13 -25.42
C MET A 207 -21.98 20.48 -24.42
N ASP A 208 -22.33 20.64 -23.14
CA ASP A 208 -21.33 20.90 -22.11
C ASP A 208 -20.42 19.69 -21.89
N PHE A 209 -20.96 18.46 -21.88
CA PHE A 209 -20.17 17.24 -21.82
C PHE A 209 -19.18 17.11 -22.99
N LEU A 210 -19.60 17.40 -24.22
CA LEU A 210 -18.74 17.36 -25.40
C LEU A 210 -17.59 18.36 -25.34
N LYS A 211 -17.82 19.57 -24.80
CA LYS A 211 -16.75 20.57 -24.63
C LYS A 211 -15.68 20.11 -23.64
N THR A 212 -16.05 19.34 -22.62
CA THR A 212 -15.11 18.80 -21.63
C THR A 212 -14.24 17.67 -22.19
N LEU A 213 -14.75 16.92 -23.18
CA LEU A 213 -14.06 15.79 -23.82
C LEU A 213 -13.07 16.20 -24.92
N VAL A 214 -13.25 17.37 -25.53
CA VAL A 214 -12.43 17.87 -26.64
C VAL A 214 -11.22 18.70 -26.16
N LYS A 215 -11.18 19.05 -24.87
CA LYS A 215 -10.00 19.65 -24.22
C LYS A 215 -8.97 18.59 -23.84
#